data_AF-A0A1B6LHF1-F1
#
_entry.id   AF-A0A1B6LHF1-F1
#
_cell.length_a   1.000
_cell.length_b   1.000
_cell.length_c   1.000
_cell.angle_alpha   90.00
_cell.angle_beta   90.00
_cell.angle_gamma   90.00
#
_symmetry.space_group_name_H-M   'P 1'
#
loop_
_entity.id
_entity.type
_entity.pdbx_description
1 polymer ?
#
loop_
_entity_poly.entity_id
_entity_poly.type
_entity_poly.pdbx_seq_one_letter_code
_entity_poly.pdbx_strand_id
1 'polypeptide(L)'
;MLLEVLAQFLIAWWSSAEFIYGNLLDYTQNLTAVYKDPGHVFGEDLMRTAVFYLDELMELEEALEDENEKPKAVETLKQLYQRGGPKHVKGIPYPLLIDSYNWTSSEVDDYASYIKKTSECWDRLIKGMRKYVKTGSEKDDSDSESSS
;
A
#
# COMPACT_ATOMS: atom_id res chain seq x y z
N MET A 1 32.33 -14.76 14.52
CA MET A 1 32.26 -14.60 13.05
C MET A 1 31.00 -15.18 12.40
N LEU A 2 30.80 -16.50 12.23
CA LEU A 2 29.60 -17.00 11.52
C LEU A 2 28.26 -16.73 12.26
N LEU A 3 28.26 -16.81 13.60
CA LEU A 3 27.07 -16.52 14.42
C LEU A 3 26.70 -15.04 14.47
N GLU A 4 27.66 -14.12 14.28
CA GLU A 4 27.42 -12.67 14.34
C GLU A 4 26.82 -12.14 13.03
N VAL A 5 27.17 -12.73 11.88
CA VAL A 5 26.59 -12.40 10.59
C VAL A 5 25.13 -12.85 10.52
N LEU A 6 24.81 -14.05 11.04
CA LEU A 6 23.43 -14.55 11.08
C LEU A 6 22.53 -13.72 12.02
N ALA A 7 23.08 -13.23 13.14
CA ALA A 7 22.36 -12.32 14.02
C ALA A 7 22.09 -10.95 13.36
N GLN A 8 23.02 -10.43 12.56
CA GLN A 8 22.82 -9.19 11.80
C GLN A 8 21.78 -9.34 10.68
N PHE A 9 21.71 -10.50 10.01
CA PHE A 9 20.64 -10.79 9.06
C PHE A 9 19.27 -10.87 9.74
N LEU A 10 19.17 -11.47 10.93
CA LEU A 10 17.90 -11.56 11.67
C LEU A 10 17.45 -10.20 12.24
N ILE A 11 18.39 -9.34 12.65
CA ILE A 11 18.07 -7.98 13.13
C ILE A 11 17.66 -7.07 11.96
N ALA A 12 18.32 -7.18 10.80
CA ALA A 12 17.90 -6.48 9.59
C ALA A 12 16.53 -6.96 9.10
N TRP A 13 16.26 -8.28 9.11
CA TRP A 13 14.99 -8.86 8.67
C TRP A 13 13.82 -8.55 9.63
N TRP A 14 14.07 -8.53 10.95
CA TRP A 14 13.05 -8.14 11.93
C TRP A 14 12.73 -6.63 11.85
N SER A 15 13.73 -5.79 11.53
CA SER A 15 13.55 -4.35 11.35
C SER A 15 12.88 -3.97 10.02
N SER A 16 13.05 -4.74 8.95
CA SER A 16 12.42 -4.44 7.65
C SER A 16 10.91 -4.64 7.69
N ALA A 17 10.43 -5.72 8.29
CA ALA A 17 9.00 -6.00 8.31
C ALA A 17 8.21 -4.96 9.12
N GLU A 18 8.79 -4.37 10.18
CA GLU A 18 8.17 -3.32 11.00
C GLU A 18 8.19 -1.93 10.36
N PHE A 19 9.08 -1.70 9.39
CA PHE A 19 9.31 -0.39 8.79
C PHE A 19 8.55 -0.15 7.47
N ILE A 20 8.29 -1.20 6.69
CA ILE A 20 7.72 -1.09 5.33
C ILE A 20 6.26 -0.60 5.40
N TYR A 21 5.37 -1.37 6.03
CA TYR A 21 3.92 -1.12 5.95
C TYR A 21 3.37 0.08 6.75
N GLY A 22 4.13 0.62 7.71
CA GLY A 22 3.71 1.81 8.46
C GLY A 22 3.56 3.04 7.55
N ASN A 23 4.35 3.10 6.48
CA ASN A 23 4.48 4.29 5.64
C ASN A 23 3.30 4.50 4.70
N LEU A 24 2.55 3.44 4.29
CA LEU A 24 1.41 3.56 3.37
C LEU A 24 0.36 4.56 3.88
N LEU A 25 0.09 4.53 5.18
CA LEU A 25 -0.89 5.43 5.78
C LEU A 25 -0.42 6.88 5.76
N ASP A 26 0.85 7.10 6.06
CA ASP A 26 1.48 8.42 6.07
C ASP A 26 1.55 9.00 4.65
N TYR A 27 1.93 8.19 3.67
CA TYR A 27 1.92 8.57 2.26
C TYR A 27 0.51 8.93 1.76
N THR A 28 -0.54 8.19 2.13
CA THR A 28 -1.91 8.58 1.76
C THR A 28 -2.30 9.94 2.34
N GLN A 29 -1.93 10.21 3.60
CA GLN A 29 -2.20 11.50 4.22
C GLN A 29 -1.40 12.62 3.55
N ASN A 30 -0.11 12.39 3.29
CA ASN A 30 0.76 13.35 2.63
C ASN A 30 0.24 13.72 1.24
N LEU A 31 -0.05 12.73 0.39
CA LEU A 31 -0.56 12.94 -0.96
C LEU A 31 -1.88 13.72 -0.96
N THR A 32 -2.82 13.38 -0.08
CA THR A 32 -4.11 14.10 0.00
C THR A 32 -4.01 15.48 0.65
N ALA A 33 -3.00 15.72 1.50
CA ALA A 33 -2.73 17.05 2.06
C ALA A 33 -2.20 18.01 0.99
N VAL A 34 -1.29 17.54 0.13
CA VAL A 34 -0.73 18.33 -0.98
C VAL A 34 -1.83 18.83 -1.93
N TYR A 35 -2.88 18.04 -2.17
CA TYR A 35 -4.00 18.45 -3.02
C TYR A 35 -4.78 19.66 -2.49
N LYS A 36 -4.69 19.97 -1.19
CA LYS A 36 -5.35 21.13 -0.59
C LYS A 36 -4.50 22.39 -0.70
N ASP A 37 -3.19 22.23 -0.70
CA ASP A 37 -2.22 23.32 -0.70
C ASP A 37 -0.89 22.88 -1.33
N PRO A 38 -0.83 22.83 -2.68
CA PRO A 38 0.33 22.28 -3.38
C PRO A 38 1.59 23.13 -3.23
N GLY A 39 1.45 24.42 -2.93
CA GLY A 39 2.59 25.35 -2.83
C GLY A 39 3.55 25.06 -1.66
N HIS A 40 3.17 24.16 -0.75
CA HIS A 40 3.98 23.82 0.42
C HIS A 40 4.98 22.68 0.20
N VAL A 41 4.95 22.02 -0.96
CA VAL A 41 5.92 20.98 -1.36
C VAL A 41 6.32 21.15 -2.82
N PHE A 42 7.44 20.55 -3.23
CA PHE A 42 7.81 20.53 -4.64
C PHE A 42 7.04 19.45 -5.40
N GLY A 43 6.74 19.69 -6.67
CA GLY A 43 6.06 18.71 -7.52
C GLY A 43 6.81 17.38 -7.65
N GLU A 44 8.14 17.42 -7.62
CA GLU A 44 8.99 16.22 -7.60
C GLU A 44 8.78 15.37 -6.33
N ASP A 45 8.56 16.01 -5.18
CA ASP A 45 8.28 15.31 -3.93
C ASP A 45 6.89 14.67 -3.96
N LEU A 46 5.91 15.32 -4.59
CA LEU A 46 4.59 14.74 -4.82
C LEU A 46 4.67 13.49 -5.70
N MET A 47 5.42 13.55 -6.80
CA MET A 47 5.67 12.39 -7.67
C MET A 47 6.36 11.27 -6.93
N ARG A 48 7.45 11.58 -6.21
CA ARG A 48 8.21 10.60 -5.43
C ARG A 48 7.34 9.91 -4.38
N THR A 49 6.51 10.67 -3.68
CA THR A 49 5.58 10.13 -2.68
C THR A 49 4.54 9.20 -3.32
N ALA A 50 4.06 9.50 -4.53
CA ALA A 50 3.14 8.64 -5.25
C ALA A 50 3.80 7.33 -5.71
N VAL A 51 5.06 7.39 -6.15
CA VAL A 51 5.87 6.21 -6.49
C VAL A 51 6.10 5.34 -5.25
N PHE A 52 6.56 5.92 -4.14
CA PHE A 52 6.77 5.17 -2.89
C PHE A 52 5.48 4.51 -2.39
N TYR A 53 4.34 5.21 -2.47
CA TYR A 53 3.07 4.58 -2.13
C TYR A 53 2.78 3.36 -3.02
N LEU A 54 3.01 3.47 -4.33
CA LEU A 54 2.79 2.36 -5.27
C LEU A 54 3.71 1.18 -4.95
N ASP A 55 5.01 1.43 -4.74
CA ASP A 55 6.00 0.40 -4.44
C ASP A 55 5.62 -0.38 -3.18
N GLU A 56 5.31 0.32 -2.09
CA GLU A 56 4.84 -0.27 -0.83
C GLU A 56 3.54 -1.07 -0.99
N LEU A 57 2.65 -0.65 -1.90
CA LEU A 57 1.41 -1.38 -2.18
C LEU A 57 1.69 -2.67 -2.95
N MET A 58 2.68 -2.67 -3.84
CA MET A 58 3.14 -3.85 -4.56
C MET A 58 3.87 -4.82 -3.63
N GLU A 59 4.71 -4.32 -2.72
CA GLU A 59 5.35 -5.15 -1.68
C GLU A 59 4.30 -5.82 -0.79
N LEU A 60 3.23 -5.10 -0.42
CA LEU A 60 2.11 -5.68 0.30
C LEU A 60 1.40 -6.78 -0.51
N GLU A 61 1.29 -6.64 -1.82
CA GLU A 61 0.72 -7.66 -2.71
C GLU A 61 1.58 -8.94 -2.72
N GLU A 62 2.90 -8.78 -2.82
CA GLU A 62 3.86 -9.89 -2.76
C GLU A 62 3.85 -10.59 -1.40
N ALA A 63 3.82 -9.84 -0.30
CA ALA A 63 3.80 -10.40 1.05
C ALA A 63 2.53 -11.19 1.41
N LEU A 64 1.44 -11.03 0.65
CA LEU A 64 0.25 -11.88 0.78
C LEU A 64 0.45 -13.29 0.21
N GLU A 65 1.48 -13.50 -0.61
CA GLU A 65 1.86 -14.78 -1.19
C GLU A 65 2.90 -15.53 -0.34
N ASP A 66 3.65 -14.83 0.52
CA ASP A 66 4.59 -15.45 1.48
C ASP A 66 3.87 -15.89 2.77
N GLU A 67 3.85 -17.18 3.07
CA GLU A 67 3.16 -17.72 4.24
C GLU A 67 3.68 -17.19 5.60
N ASN A 68 4.93 -16.72 5.67
CA ASN A 68 5.48 -16.13 6.89
C ASN A 68 5.03 -14.67 7.08
N GLU A 69 4.88 -13.92 5.99
CA GLU A 69 4.53 -12.49 6.03
C GLU A 69 3.03 -12.23 5.95
N LYS A 70 2.29 -13.16 5.33
CA LYS A 70 0.85 -13.10 5.07
C LYS A 70 0.00 -12.72 6.27
N PRO A 71 0.21 -13.21 7.51
CA PRO A 71 -0.58 -12.77 8.66
C PRO A 71 -0.49 -11.25 8.88
N LYS A 72 0.71 -10.68 8.76
CA LYS A 72 0.96 -9.25 8.91
C LYS A 72 0.42 -8.46 7.72
N ALA A 73 0.66 -8.94 6.50
CA ALA A 73 0.16 -8.32 5.28
C ALA A 73 -1.38 -8.24 5.27
N VAL A 74 -2.07 -9.31 5.71
CA VAL A 74 -3.53 -9.31 5.85
C VAL A 74 -3.99 -8.25 6.86
N GLU A 75 -3.30 -8.10 8.00
CA GLU A 75 -3.65 -7.09 9.00
C GLU A 75 -3.45 -5.67 8.46
N THR A 76 -2.32 -5.39 7.81
CA THR A 76 -2.07 -4.12 7.11
C THR A 76 -3.16 -3.83 6.08
N LEU A 77 -3.51 -4.81 5.24
CA LEU A 77 -4.54 -4.65 4.21
C LEU A 77 -5.91 -4.34 4.82
N LYS A 78 -6.27 -5.00 5.93
CA LYS A 78 -7.51 -4.71 6.67
C LYS A 78 -7.52 -3.28 7.20
N GLN A 79 -6.43 -2.82 7.80
CA GLN A 79 -6.32 -1.45 8.32
C GLN A 79 -6.45 -0.40 7.20
N LEU A 80 -5.78 -0.63 6.07
CA LEU A 80 -5.92 0.23 4.88
C LEU A 80 -7.36 0.24 4.37
N TYR A 81 -8.00 -0.92 4.28
CA TYR A 81 -9.38 -1.04 3.82
C TYR A 81 -10.36 -0.31 4.75
N GLN A 82 -10.25 -0.50 6.07
CA GLN A 82 -11.06 0.18 7.08
C GLN A 82 -10.91 1.70 7.03
N ARG A 83 -9.72 2.20 6.65
CA ARG A 83 -9.46 3.64 6.47
C ARG A 83 -9.92 4.18 5.11
N GLY A 84 -10.47 3.34 4.24
CA GLY A 84 -11.03 3.71 2.94
C GLY A 84 -10.07 3.58 1.75
N GLY A 85 -8.92 2.93 1.94
CA GLY A 85 -7.93 2.67 0.90
C GLY A 85 -7.14 3.90 0.45
N PRO A 86 -6.49 3.85 -0.74
CA PRO A 86 -5.66 4.93 -1.26
C PRO A 86 -6.53 6.13 -1.69
N LYS A 87 -6.81 7.06 -0.78
CA LYS A 87 -7.69 8.21 -1.07
C LYS A 87 -7.14 9.14 -2.15
N HIS A 88 -5.81 9.22 -2.27
CA HIS A 88 -5.11 10.10 -3.19
C HIS A 88 -5.34 9.75 -4.68
N VAL A 89 -5.86 8.56 -5.00
CA VAL A 89 -6.20 8.20 -6.39
C VAL A 89 -7.55 8.76 -6.84
N LYS A 90 -8.30 9.41 -5.95
CA LYS A 90 -9.63 9.96 -6.23
C LYS A 90 -9.61 11.47 -6.20
N GLY A 91 -10.30 12.10 -7.16
CA GLY A 91 -10.54 13.55 -7.15
C GLY A 91 -9.27 14.39 -7.26
N ILE A 92 -8.31 13.94 -8.07
CA ILE A 92 -7.02 14.60 -8.23
C ILE A 92 -7.23 15.97 -8.89
N PRO A 93 -6.76 17.07 -8.26
CA PRO A 93 -6.98 18.41 -8.79
C PRO A 93 -5.92 18.76 -9.84
N TYR A 94 -5.87 18.02 -10.95
CA TYR A 94 -4.85 18.21 -12.00
C TYR A 94 -4.65 19.67 -12.43
N PRO A 95 -5.69 20.48 -12.69
CA PRO A 95 -5.50 21.88 -13.04
C PRO A 95 -4.69 22.66 -12.00
N LEU A 96 -5.01 22.45 -10.71
CA LEU A 96 -4.31 23.10 -9.61
C LEU A 96 -2.85 22.64 -9.51
N LEU A 97 -2.57 21.34 -9.69
CA LEU A 97 -1.21 20.79 -9.63
C LEU A 97 -0.37 21.29 -10.82
N ILE A 98 -0.96 21.31 -12.02
CA ILE A 98 -0.32 21.84 -13.24
C ILE A 98 0.05 23.30 -13.04
N ASP A 99 -0.90 24.13 -12.58
CA ASP A 99 -0.66 25.56 -12.35
C ASP A 99 0.38 25.81 -11.25
N SER A 100 0.38 24.99 -10.19
CA SER A 100 1.27 25.18 -9.03
C SER A 100 2.72 24.74 -9.30
N TYR A 101 2.90 23.68 -10.09
CA TYR A 101 4.21 23.08 -10.35
C TYR A 101 4.75 23.36 -11.75
N ASN A 102 3.96 24.02 -12.61
CA ASN A 102 4.25 24.18 -14.03
C ASN A 102 4.53 22.84 -14.72
N TRP A 103 3.76 21.80 -14.36
CA TRP A 103 3.95 20.48 -14.94
C TRP A 103 3.75 20.49 -16.45
N THR A 104 4.72 19.87 -17.13
CA THR A 104 4.63 19.51 -18.54
C THR A 104 3.60 18.40 -18.74
N SER A 105 3.15 18.21 -19.99
CA SER A 105 2.28 17.09 -20.33
C SER A 105 2.89 15.74 -19.95
N SER A 106 4.21 15.58 -20.06
CA SER A 106 4.90 14.35 -19.66
C SER A 106 4.77 14.09 -18.17
N GLU A 107 4.96 15.10 -17.33
CA GLU A 107 4.83 14.95 -15.87
C GLU A 107 3.39 14.64 -15.46
N VAL A 108 2.41 15.24 -16.14
CA VAL A 108 0.99 14.91 -15.93
C VAL A 108 0.73 13.44 -16.29
N ASP A 109 1.25 12.97 -17.42
CA ASP A 109 1.09 11.59 -17.87
C ASP A 109 1.77 10.59 -16.93
N ASP A 110 2.99 10.91 -16.46
CA ASP A 110 3.73 10.09 -15.49
C ASP A 110 2.98 9.99 -14.16
N TYR A 111 2.50 11.12 -13.64
CA TYR A 111 1.70 11.14 -12.41
C TYR A 111 0.40 10.34 -12.57
N ALA A 112 -0.32 10.55 -13.67
CA ALA A 112 -1.53 9.79 -13.98
C ALA A 112 -1.27 8.27 -14.10
N SER A 113 -0.11 7.89 -14.64
CA SER A 113 0.33 6.51 -14.73
C SER A 113 0.53 5.88 -13.34
N TYR A 114 1.19 6.57 -12.41
CA TYR A 114 1.35 6.10 -11.04
C TYR A 114 0.01 5.91 -10.33
N ILE A 115 -0.86 6.91 -10.40
CA ILE A 115 -2.21 6.86 -9.84
C ILE A 115 -3.01 5.67 -10.38
N LYS A 116 -2.96 5.46 -11.71
CA LYS A 116 -3.64 4.34 -12.35
C LYS A 116 -3.12 3.01 -11.82
N LYS A 117 -1.80 2.82 -11.78
CA LYS A 117 -1.16 1.60 -11.26
C LYS A 117 -1.52 1.36 -9.79
N THR A 118 -1.56 2.41 -8.97
CA THR A 118 -1.99 2.31 -7.57
C THR A 118 -3.43 1.84 -7.46
N SER A 119 -4.34 2.39 -8.27
CA SER A 119 -5.74 1.94 -8.30
C SER A 119 -5.86 0.48 -8.74
N GLU A 120 -5.13 0.07 -9.77
CA GLU A 120 -5.14 -1.30 -10.29
C GLU A 120 -4.59 -2.31 -9.27
N CYS A 121 -3.49 -1.97 -8.58
CA CYS A 121 -2.92 -2.80 -7.51
C CYS A 121 -3.89 -2.92 -6.33
N TRP A 122 -4.50 -1.80 -5.90
CA TRP A 122 -5.52 -1.82 -4.85
C TRP A 122 -6.71 -2.72 -5.19
N ASP A 123 -7.20 -2.68 -6.43
CA ASP A 123 -8.30 -3.53 -6.88
C ASP A 123 -7.94 -5.02 -6.83
N ARG A 124 -6.70 -5.39 -7.17
CA ARG A 124 -6.21 -6.77 -7.04
C ARG A 124 -6.15 -7.21 -5.58
N LEU A 125 -5.57 -6.40 -4.70
CA LEU A 125 -5.51 -6.66 -3.25
C LEU A 125 -6.89 -6.89 -2.65
N ILE A 126 -7.86 -6.01 -2.96
CA ILE A 126 -9.23 -6.14 -2.43
C ILE A 126 -9.95 -7.36 -3.01
N LYS A 127 -9.71 -7.70 -4.28
CA LYS A 127 -10.24 -8.94 -4.87
C LYS A 127 -9.65 -10.17 -4.18
N GLY A 128 -8.35 -10.15 -3.83
CA GLY A 128 -7.69 -11.18 -3.05
C GLY A 128 -8.29 -11.32 -1.65
N MET A 129 -8.41 -10.21 -0.91
CA MET A 129 -8.97 -10.17 0.44
C MET A 129 -10.37 -10.78 0.53
N ARG A 130 -11.26 -10.45 -0.42
CA ARG A 130 -12.63 -11.02 -0.44
C ARG A 130 -12.65 -12.53 -0.66
N LYS A 131 -11.66 -13.10 -1.36
CA LYS A 131 -11.53 -14.55 -1.51
C LYS A 131 -11.15 -15.17 -0.17
N TYR A 132 -10.16 -14.62 0.54
CA TYR A 132 -9.74 -15.10 1.86
C TYR A 132 -10.86 -15.10 2.90
N VAL A 133 -11.70 -14.06 2.91
CA VAL A 133 -12.85 -13.98 3.84
C VAL A 133 -13.90 -15.07 3.54
N LYS A 134 -14.12 -15.42 2.26
CA LYS A 134 -15.08 -16.48 1.90
C LYS A 134 -14.59 -17.89 2.23
N THR A 135 -13.31 -18.20 2.02
CA THR A 135 -12.76 -19.53 2.33
C THR A 135 -12.54 -19.76 3.83
N GLY A 136 -12.42 -18.69 4.62
CA GLY A 136 -12.37 -18.79 6.09
C GLY A 136 -13.72 -19.22 6.69
N SER A 137 -14.85 -18.74 6.17
CA SER A 137 -16.17 -19.07 6.72
C SER A 137 -16.62 -20.50 6.41
N GLU A 138 -16.12 -21.13 5.34
CA GLU A 138 -16.49 -22.52 4.99
C GLU A 138 -15.71 -23.57 5.80
N LYS A 139 -14.61 -23.21 6.47
CA LYS A 139 -13.84 -24.14 7.31
C LYS A 139 -14.37 -24.25 8.74
N ASP A 140 -15.10 -23.25 9.24
CA ASP A 140 -15.65 -23.27 10.59
C ASP A 140 -16.97 -24.06 10.68
N ASP A 141 -17.65 -24.30 9.56
CA ASP A 141 -18.94 -25.03 9.54
C ASP A 141 -18.78 -26.56 9.38
N SER A 142 -17.58 -27.08 9.08
CA SER A 142 -17.37 -28.53 8.88
C SER A 142 -16.90 -29.32 10.10
N ASP A 143 -16.50 -28.64 11.19
CA ASP A 143 -15.95 -29.30 12.39
C ASP A 143 -16.99 -29.53 13.50
N SER A 144 -18.27 -29.21 13.27
CA SER A 144 -19.36 -29.41 14.26
C SER A 144 -20.23 -30.66 14.07
N GLU A 145 -19.97 -31.54 13.10
CA GLU A 145 -20.68 -32.82 12.95
C GLU A 145 -19.80 -34.04 13.25
N SER A 146 -19.35 -34.16 14.50
CA SER A 146 -18.92 -35.44 15.08
C SER A 146 -19.09 -35.40 16.58
N SER A 147 -20.30 -35.69 17.05
CA SER A 147 -20.59 -36.43 18.29
C SER A 147 -22.08 -36.31 18.64
N SER A 148 -22.88 -37.29 18.23
CA SER A 148 -23.91 -37.96 19.05
C SER A 148 -24.55 -39.11 18.27
#